data_AF-A0A0D9PF22-F1
#
_entry.id   AF-A0A0D9PF22-F1
#
_cell.length_a   1.000
_cell.length_b   1.000
_cell.length_c   1.000
_cell.angle_alpha   90.00
_cell.angle_beta   90.00
_cell.angle_gamma   90.00
#
_symmetry.space_group_name_H-M   'P 1'
#
loop_
_entity.id
_entity.type
_entity.pdbx_description
1 polymer ?
#
loop_
_entity_poly.entity_id
_entity_poly.type
_entity_poly.pdbx_seq_one_letter_code
_entity_poly.pdbx_strand_id
1 'polypeptide(L)'
;MAATDGSVFELPKLRVSIGFENDTRFLGHDDNVAEFFDIKFCPYQPLDCDPVFAAVSKKHIVICKLSPSTGESNPCDIINIIRDDDVRSNFTLNGNMIDFLASA
;
A
#
# COMPACT_ATOMS: atom_id res chain seq x y z
N MET A 1 6.86 2.19 -33.05
CA MET A 1 5.42 1.90 -33.24
C MET A 1 4.65 2.86 -32.35
N ALA A 2 3.96 3.84 -32.93
CA ALA A 2 3.15 4.78 -32.17
C ALA A 2 1.96 4.05 -31.56
N ALA A 3 1.69 4.28 -30.27
CA ALA A 3 0.47 3.82 -29.63
C ALA A 3 -0.73 4.32 -30.45
N THR A 4 -1.63 3.41 -30.81
CA THR A 4 -2.89 3.75 -31.48
C THR A 4 -3.63 4.79 -30.65
N ASP A 5 -3.96 5.92 -31.28
CA ASP A 5 -4.32 7.24 -30.75
C ASP A 5 -5.62 7.33 -29.93
N GLY A 6 -6.10 6.21 -29.37
CA GLY A 6 -7.26 6.11 -28.49
C GLY A 6 -6.94 5.72 -27.05
N SER A 7 -5.77 5.12 -26.78
CA SER A 7 -5.45 4.58 -25.45
C SER A 7 -4.87 5.61 -24.47
N VAL A 8 -4.29 6.70 -24.98
CA VAL A 8 -3.60 7.72 -24.15
C VAL A 8 -4.58 8.53 -23.30
N PHE A 9 -5.86 8.56 -23.70
CA PHE A 9 -6.94 9.25 -23.00
C PHE A 9 -7.84 8.32 -22.17
N GLU A 10 -7.49 7.03 -22.06
CA GLU A 10 -8.28 6.11 -21.25
C GLU A 10 -8.08 6.37 -19.76
N LEU A 11 -9.19 6.62 -19.05
CA LEU A 11 -9.15 6.88 -17.61
C LEU A 11 -9.18 5.55 -16.82
N PRO A 12 -8.43 5.44 -15.70
CA PRO A 12 -8.47 4.26 -14.86
C PRO A 12 -9.88 3.95 -14.34
N LYS A 13 -10.22 2.66 -14.28
CA LYS A 13 -11.42 2.13 -13.63
C LYS A 13 -11.01 1.28 -12.43
N LEU A 14 -11.89 1.20 -11.42
CA LEU A 14 -11.67 0.31 -10.27
C LEU A 14 -11.55 -1.14 -10.75
N ARG A 15 -10.39 -1.76 -10.54
CA ARG A 15 -10.12 -3.15 -10.96
C ARG A 15 -10.09 -4.13 -9.79
N VAL A 16 -9.64 -3.69 -8.62
CA VAL A 16 -9.55 -4.47 -7.39
C VAL A 16 -9.72 -3.53 -6.19
N SER A 17 -10.36 -4.04 -5.14
CA SER A 17 -10.36 -3.44 -3.81
C SER A 17 -9.75 -4.45 -2.85
N ILE A 18 -8.86 -3.98 -1.97
CA ILE A 18 -8.16 -4.83 -1.01
C ILE A 18 -8.57 -4.34 0.36
N GLY A 19 -9.28 -5.20 1.10
CA GLY A 19 -9.54 -5.00 2.51
C GLY A 19 -8.44 -5.68 3.33
N PHE A 20 -7.97 -5.02 4.38
CA PHE A 20 -7.13 -5.65 5.38
C PHE A 20 -7.96 -5.91 6.63
N GLU A 21 -7.69 -7.01 7.34
CA GLU A 21 -8.41 -7.30 8.59
C GLU A 21 -8.26 -6.13 9.56
N ASN A 22 -9.37 -5.79 10.20
CA ASN A 22 -9.48 -4.67 11.12
C ASN A 22 -8.71 -5.02 12.40
N ASP A 23 -7.40 -4.75 12.41
CA ASP A 23 -6.53 -5.07 13.55
C ASP A 23 -6.60 -3.99 14.66
N THR A 24 -7.80 -3.42 14.83
CA THR A 24 -8.14 -2.38 15.81
C THR A 24 -7.97 -2.81 17.24
N ARG A 25 -7.82 -4.12 17.49
CA ARG A 25 -7.45 -4.67 18.81
C ARG A 25 -6.14 -4.12 19.36
N PHE A 26 -5.29 -3.55 18.51
CA PHE A 26 -4.04 -2.90 18.89
C PHE A 26 -4.11 -1.37 18.90
N LEU A 27 -5.25 -0.81 18.53
CA LEU A 27 -5.49 0.62 18.58
C LEU A 27 -6.07 0.98 19.95
N GLY A 28 -5.77 2.18 20.43
CA GLY A 28 -6.36 2.69 21.67
C GLY A 28 -7.88 2.75 21.56
N HIS A 29 -8.58 2.75 22.70
CA HIS A 29 -10.04 2.66 22.75
C HIS A 29 -10.78 3.75 21.95
N ASP A 30 -10.13 4.89 21.68
CA ASP A 30 -10.65 6.01 20.89
C ASP A 30 -10.35 5.90 19.37
N ASP A 31 -9.57 4.92 18.92
CA ASP A 31 -9.01 4.84 17.57
C ASP A 31 -9.45 3.55 16.85
N ASN A 32 -10.76 3.37 16.67
CA ASN A 32 -11.33 2.12 16.14
C ASN A 32 -11.37 2.02 14.60
N VAL A 33 -10.64 2.86 13.88
CA VAL A 33 -10.66 2.86 12.40
C VAL A 33 -9.31 2.39 11.87
N ALA A 34 -9.28 1.19 11.28
CA ALA A 34 -8.16 0.74 10.48
C ALA A 34 -8.17 1.47 9.13
N GLU A 35 -7.41 2.55 9.04
CA GLU A 35 -7.24 3.35 7.83
C GLU A 35 -5.81 3.22 7.29
N PHE A 36 -5.69 3.35 5.97
CA PHE A 36 -4.42 3.55 5.30
C PHE A 36 -4.19 5.06 5.11
N PHE A 37 -3.04 5.55 5.59
CA PHE A 37 -2.69 6.97 5.57
C PHE A 37 -1.77 7.33 4.42
N ASP A 38 -1.01 6.36 3.89
CA ASP A 38 -0.12 6.60 2.75
C ASP A 38 -0.04 5.38 1.83
N ILE A 39 0.18 5.65 0.55
CA ILE A 39 0.48 4.65 -0.48
C ILE A 39 1.63 5.17 -1.34
N LYS A 40 2.70 4.39 -1.45
CA LYS A 40 3.88 4.74 -2.26
C LYS A 40 4.28 3.58 -3.16
N PHE A 41 4.38 3.85 -4.47
CA PHE A 41 5.04 2.94 -5.41
C PHE A 41 6.56 3.04 -5.26
N CYS A 42 7.27 1.92 -5.44
CA CYS A 42 8.72 1.91 -5.44
C CYS A 42 9.25 2.52 -6.76
N PRO A 43 9.89 3.70 -6.72
CA PRO A 43 10.29 4.40 -7.95
C PRO A 43 11.61 3.88 -8.53
N TYR A 44 12.29 2.98 -7.83
CA TYR A 44 13.65 2.51 -8.17
C TYR A 44 13.67 1.07 -8.71
N GLN A 45 12.51 0.52 -9.08
CA GLN A 45 12.44 -0.80 -9.70
C GLN A 45 12.96 -0.76 -11.15
N PRO A 46 13.55 -1.86 -11.66
CA PRO A 46 13.81 -2.01 -13.09
C PRO A 46 12.52 -1.87 -13.90
N LEU A 47 12.63 -1.32 -15.12
CA LEU A 47 11.48 -1.05 -15.99
C LEU A 47 10.71 -2.30 -16.42
N ASP A 48 11.37 -3.46 -16.41
CA ASP A 48 10.81 -4.75 -16.84
C ASP A 48 10.19 -5.55 -15.69
N CYS A 49 9.95 -4.92 -14.54
CA CYS A 49 9.38 -5.56 -13.35
C CYS A 49 7.95 -5.09 -13.07
N ASP A 50 7.17 -6.00 -12.47
CA ASP A 50 5.84 -5.66 -11.95
C ASP A 50 5.94 -4.54 -10.89
N PRO A 51 5.06 -3.53 -10.94
CA PRO A 51 5.08 -2.44 -9.97
C PRO A 51 4.75 -2.93 -8.56
N VAL A 52 5.55 -2.47 -7.60
CA VAL A 52 5.38 -2.75 -6.17
C VAL A 52 5.02 -1.46 -5.44
N PHE A 53 4.05 -1.54 -4.54
CA PHE A 53 3.68 -0.44 -3.66
C PHE A 53 3.58 -0.87 -2.20
N ALA A 54 3.77 0.08 -1.30
CA ALA A 54 3.53 -0.08 0.13
C ALA A 54 2.30 0.74 0.53
N ALA A 55 1.34 0.09 1.17
CA ALA A 55 0.20 0.74 1.83
C ALA A 55 0.46 0.80 3.34
N VAL A 56 0.45 2.01 3.89
CA VAL A 56 0.86 2.30 5.28
C VAL A 56 -0.39 2.58 6.10
N SER A 57 -0.61 1.77 7.12
CA SER A 57 -1.61 1.97 8.18
C SER A 57 -0.93 2.39 9.48
N LYS A 58 -1.69 2.56 10.58
CA LYS A 58 -1.10 2.90 11.89
C LYS A 58 -0.12 1.86 12.43
N LYS A 59 -0.33 0.57 12.11
CA LYS A 59 0.44 -0.54 12.70
C LYS A 59 1.02 -1.51 11.67
N HIS A 60 0.59 -1.44 10.42
CA HIS A 60 1.03 -2.33 9.37
C HIS A 60 1.46 -1.56 8.13
N ILE A 61 2.54 -2.02 7.52
CA ILE A 61 2.93 -1.69 6.17
C ILE A 61 2.71 -2.94 5.33
N VAL A 62 1.77 -2.86 4.39
CA VAL A 62 1.43 -3.96 3.48
C VAL A 62 2.14 -3.70 2.16
N ILE A 63 3.01 -4.62 1.75
CA ILE A 63 3.75 -4.53 0.49
C ILE A 63 3.06 -5.41 -0.54
N CYS A 64 2.66 -4.80 -1.65
CA CYS A 64 1.88 -5.41 -2.71
C CYS A 64 2.60 -5.34 -4.05
N LYS A 65 2.47 -6.38 -4.86
CA LYS A 65 2.94 -6.43 -6.26
C LYS A 65 1.71 -6.49 -7.18
N LEU A 66 1.68 -5.65 -8.20
CA LEU A 66 0.62 -5.64 -9.20
C LEU A 66 1.07 -6.35 -10.46
N SER A 67 0.50 -7.52 -10.71
CA SER A 67 0.78 -8.31 -11.91
C SER A 67 -0.33 -8.03 -12.95
N PRO A 68 0.00 -7.59 -14.18
CA PRO A 68 -1.00 -7.36 -15.22
C PRO A 68 -1.68 -8.68 -15.61
N SER A 69 -2.89 -8.90 -15.09
CA SER A 69 -3.70 -10.08 -15.36
C SER A 69 -4.60 -9.83 -16.57
N THR A 70 -4.44 -10.62 -17.63
CA THR A 70 -5.41 -10.71 -18.73
C THR A 70 -6.55 -11.65 -18.33
N GLY A 71 -7.36 -11.28 -17.34
CA GLY A 71 -8.46 -12.12 -16.86
C GLY A 71 -9.14 -11.58 -15.61
N GLU A 72 -9.93 -12.43 -14.95
CA GLU A 72 -10.63 -12.11 -13.69
C GLU A 72 -9.80 -12.36 -12.43
N SER A 73 -8.59 -12.90 -12.57
CA SER A 73 -7.68 -13.14 -11.43
C SER A 73 -7.39 -11.83 -10.70
N ASN A 74 -7.17 -11.93 -9.38
CA ASN A 74 -6.77 -10.80 -8.57
C ASN A 74 -5.38 -10.32 -9.07
N PRO A 75 -5.24 -9.09 -9.58
CA PRO A 75 -3.96 -8.59 -10.07
C PRO A 75 -3.02 -8.15 -8.94
N CYS A 76 -3.48 -8.14 -7.69
CA CYS A 76 -2.69 -7.66 -6.56
C CYS A 76 -2.31 -8.79 -5.61
N ASP A 77 -1.00 -9.06 -5.56
CA ASP A 77 -0.40 -10.04 -4.66
C ASP A 77 0.21 -9.33 -3.44
N ILE A 78 -0.15 -9.74 -2.23
CA ILE A 78 0.52 -9.27 -1.01
C ILE A 78 1.81 -10.08 -0.87
N ILE A 79 2.96 -9.42 -1.00
CA ILE A 79 4.28 -10.08 -0.97
C ILE A 79 4.96 -9.97 0.40
N ASN A 80 4.57 -8.97 1.21
CA ASN A 80 5.07 -8.84 2.57
C ASN A 80 4.11 -8.02 3.45
N ILE A 81 4.15 -8.26 4.76
CA ILE A 81 3.44 -7.48 5.77
C ILE A 81 4.43 -7.20 6.89
N ILE A 82 4.69 -5.92 7.14
CA ILE A 82 5.54 -5.48 8.25
C ILE A 82 4.62 -4.91 9.31
N ARG A 83 4.78 -5.38 10.56
CA ARG A 83 4.03 -4.89 11.71
C ARG A 83 4.94 -4.05 12.59
N ASP A 84 4.45 -2.89 13.01
CA ASP A 84 5.06 -2.13 14.09
C ASP A 84 4.59 -2.72 15.44
N ASP A 85 5.47 -3.50 16.07
CA ASP A 85 5.22 -4.17 17.35
C ASP A 85 5.45 -3.26 18.57
N ASP A 86 5.93 -2.02 18.38
CA ASP A 86 6.17 -1.12 19.49
C ASP A 86 4.84 -0.64 20.11
N VAL A 87 4.68 -0.94 21.41
CA VAL A 87 3.46 -0.61 22.17
C VAL A 87 3.34 0.89 22.45
N ARG A 88 4.45 1.63 22.37
CA ARG A 88 4.52 3.08 22.64
C ARG A 88 4.42 3.95 21.39
N SER A 89 4.64 3.40 20.20
CA SER A 89 4.49 4.10 18.93
C SER A 89 3.04 4.01 18.47
N ASN A 90 2.18 4.84 19.06
CA ASN A 90 1.02 5.27 18.32
C ASN A 90 1.54 6.28 17.30
N PHE A 91 1.51 5.92 16.00
CA PHE A 91 1.82 6.85 14.92
C PHE A 91 0.88 8.04 15.05
N THR A 92 1.39 9.11 15.66
CA THR A 92 0.69 10.38 15.80
C THR A 92 1.12 11.21 14.62
N LEU A 93 0.24 11.38 13.63
CA LEU A 93 0.52 12.15 12.42
C LEU A 93 0.62 13.64 12.74
N ASN A 94 1.71 14.07 13.37
CA ASN A 94 2.01 15.47 13.60
C ASN A 94 2.62 16.08 12.34
N GLY A 95 1.86 16.12 11.24
CA GLY A 95 2.06 17.00 10.08
C GLY A 95 3.37 16.92 9.30
N ASN A 96 4.45 16.29 9.79
CA ASN A 96 5.75 16.26 9.16
C ASN A 96 6.44 14.92 9.45
N MET A 97 6.65 14.16 8.37
CA MET A 97 7.56 13.01 8.29
C MET A 97 7.14 11.76 9.07
N ILE A 98 7.01 10.64 8.33
CA ILE A 98 6.96 9.31 8.91
C ILE A 98 8.40 9.00 9.33
N ASP A 99 8.72 9.20 10.61
CA ASP A 99 10.03 8.86 11.16
C ASP A 99 10.18 7.34 11.22
N PHE A 100 10.77 6.75 10.17
CA PHE A 100 11.30 5.40 10.23
C PHE A 100 12.56 5.41 11.10
N LEU A 101 12.41 5.21 12.41
CA LEU A 101 13.52 4.76 13.25
C LEU A 101 13.84 3.30 12.91
N ALA A 102 14.44 3.07 11.76
CA ALA A 102 15.12 1.80 11.48
C ALA A 102 16.43 1.81 12.28
N SER A 103 16.46 1.13 13.43
CA SER A 103 17.75 0.77 14.04
C SER A 103 18.45 -0.23 13.11
N ALA A 104 19.67 0.13 12.73
CA ALA A 104 20.65 -0.77 12.11
C ALA A 104 21.00 -1.94 13.02
#